data_AF-A0A6C1PN41-F1
#
_entry.id   AF-A0A6C1PN41-F1
#
_cell.length_a   1.000
_cell.length_b   1.000
_cell.length_c   1.000
_cell.angle_alpha   90.00
_cell.angle_beta   90.00
_cell.angle_gamma   90.00
#
_symmetry.space_group_name_H-M   'P 1'
#
loop_
_entity.id
_entity.type
_entity.pdbx_description
1 polymer ?
#
loop_
_entity_poly.entity_id
_entity_poly.type
_entity_poly.pdbx_seq_one_letter_code
_entity_poly.pdbx_strand_id
1 'polypeptide(L)'
;MADLTFFSRTPVTCPVCDGKFYREELRTGRGRLNAGTLTQELRRTYVPSQKYGEVFPLIYPVMVCPACYYAAFQADFLTVPPQAADTIRSEEQRRIGDTRLILSSLDFSGPRGLEEGCASYFLAASCYEHFPKDFSPTFKRGLCCLRAAWVCSDLHRKRPDDNYDYLSSLFYRKARFFYANSVALEQKGKETLSGAPNLGPDLDKNYGYDGVLYLTGYLEYKYGPAKDQPKRRVALERAKRTVAKIFGMGKASKDKPAAILDNARDVYDEITRELGEEHSDPEAAE
;
A
#
# COMPACT_ATOMS: atom_id res chain seq x y z
N MET A 1 11.20 13.23 -26.24
CA MET A 1 10.23 12.24 -25.70
C MET A 1 8.99 12.99 -25.26
N ALA A 2 7.81 12.38 -25.29
CA ALA A 2 6.60 13.06 -24.83
C ALA A 2 6.51 13.00 -23.31
N ASP A 3 6.21 14.15 -22.67
CA ASP A 3 6.22 14.23 -21.22
C ASP A 3 5.17 13.31 -20.57
N LEU A 4 5.66 12.52 -19.61
CA LEU A 4 4.85 11.63 -18.78
C LEU A 4 4.26 12.37 -17.56
N THR A 5 5.04 13.29 -16.99
CA THR A 5 4.68 14.09 -15.82
C THR A 5 4.76 15.58 -16.13
N PHE A 6 4.39 16.42 -15.16
CA PHE A 6 4.63 17.86 -15.15
C PHE A 6 4.66 18.36 -13.71
N PHE A 7 5.34 19.48 -13.47
CA PHE A 7 5.26 20.16 -12.18
C PHE A 7 4.06 21.11 -12.15
N SER A 8 3.37 21.17 -11.01
CA SER A 8 2.26 22.08 -10.76
C SER A 8 2.69 23.53 -11.02
N ARG A 9 1.76 24.37 -11.49
CA ARG A 9 2.06 25.80 -11.71
C ARG A 9 2.11 26.59 -10.41
N THR A 10 1.32 26.16 -9.44
CA THR A 10 1.24 26.79 -8.12
C THR A 10 2.15 26.02 -7.17
N PRO A 11 3.05 26.71 -6.43
CA PRO A 11 3.86 26.07 -5.42
C PRO A 11 2.98 25.66 -4.23
N VAL A 12 3.33 24.55 -3.61
CA VAL A 12 2.79 24.08 -2.34
C VAL A 12 3.68 24.60 -1.22
N THR A 13 3.09 25.18 -0.18
CA THR A 13 3.81 25.52 1.06
C THR A 13 3.71 24.34 2.02
N CYS A 14 4.85 23.82 2.48
CA CYS A 14 4.88 22.70 3.42
C CYS A 14 4.35 23.14 4.79
N PRO A 15 3.35 22.47 5.39
CA PRO A 15 2.82 22.84 6.70
C PRO A 15 3.73 22.47 7.88
N VAL A 16 4.85 21.78 7.63
CA VAL A 16 5.81 21.34 8.66
C VAL A 16 7.03 22.25 8.74
N CYS A 17 7.51 22.76 7.60
CA CYS A 17 8.74 23.57 7.56
C CYS A 17 8.61 24.88 6.77
N ASP A 18 7.42 25.22 6.26
CA ASP A 18 7.12 26.38 5.42
C ASP A 18 7.88 26.42 4.06
N GLY A 19 8.66 25.39 3.76
CA GLY A 19 9.35 25.25 2.48
C GLY A 19 8.37 25.22 1.30
N LYS A 20 8.66 25.99 0.26
CA LYS A 20 7.85 26.05 -0.97
C LYS A 20 8.45 25.15 -2.04
N PHE A 21 7.60 24.36 -2.69
CA PHE A 21 8.04 23.45 -3.76
C PHE A 21 6.91 23.22 -4.76
N TYR A 22 7.26 22.78 -5.97
CA TYR A 22 6.29 22.41 -6.98
C TYR A 22 6.04 20.91 -6.93
N ARG A 23 4.77 20.52 -7.02
CA ARG A 23 4.39 19.11 -6.98
C ARG A 23 4.53 18.51 -8.37
N GLU A 24 5.23 17.40 -8.49
CA GLU A 24 5.17 16.59 -9.71
C GLU A 24 3.84 15.82 -9.80
N GLU A 25 3.22 15.87 -10.97
CA GLU A 25 1.94 15.23 -11.29
C GLU A 25 2.05 14.35 -12.52
N LEU A 26 1.48 13.15 -12.43
CA LEU A 26 1.37 12.23 -13.56
C LEU A 26 0.27 12.69 -14.51
N ARG A 27 0.58 12.76 -15.81
CA ARG A 27 -0.43 13.04 -16.84
C ARG A 27 -1.29 11.80 -17.07
N THR A 28 -2.62 11.98 -17.04
CA THR A 28 -3.57 10.93 -17.37
C THR A 28 -3.99 10.98 -18.87
N GLY A 29 -4.45 9.86 -19.39
CA GLY A 29 -4.98 9.73 -20.76
C GLY A 29 -3.93 9.63 -21.88
N ARG A 30 -4.43 9.59 -23.13
CA ARG A 30 -3.67 9.43 -24.39
C ARG A 30 -2.71 8.22 -24.40
N GLY A 31 -3.16 7.08 -23.86
CA GLY A 31 -2.39 5.83 -23.85
C GLY A 31 -1.15 5.84 -22.95
N ARG A 32 -1.06 6.77 -21.98
CA ARG A 32 0.04 6.78 -20.99
C ARG A 32 -0.06 5.63 -20.00
N LEU A 33 -1.30 5.25 -19.66
CA LEU A 33 -1.61 4.23 -18.66
C LEU A 33 -2.43 3.13 -19.31
N ASN A 34 -1.75 2.20 -19.97
CA ASN A 34 -2.41 1.04 -20.57
C ASN A 34 -2.55 -0.04 -19.49
N ALA A 35 -3.78 -0.26 -19.04
CA ALA A 35 -4.08 -1.24 -18.01
C ALA A 35 -3.71 -2.66 -18.47
N GLY A 36 -2.94 -3.37 -17.66
CA GLY A 36 -2.60 -4.78 -17.83
C GLY A 36 -3.37 -5.68 -16.86
N THR A 37 -2.74 -6.79 -16.47
CA THR A 37 -3.33 -7.81 -15.59
C THR A 37 -3.59 -7.28 -14.18
N LEU A 38 -4.70 -7.72 -13.58
CA LEU A 38 -4.95 -7.57 -12.15
C LEU A 38 -4.31 -8.76 -11.43
N THR A 39 -3.39 -8.49 -10.52
CA THR A 39 -2.75 -9.54 -9.71
C THR A 39 -3.68 -10.01 -8.58
N GLN A 40 -3.33 -11.14 -7.94
CA GLN A 40 -3.93 -11.56 -6.69
C GLN A 40 -3.72 -10.54 -5.56
N GLU A 41 -2.82 -9.56 -5.68
CA GLU A 41 -2.66 -8.50 -4.67
C GLU A 41 -3.60 -7.30 -4.94
N LEU A 42 -4.54 -7.45 -5.88
CA LEU A 42 -5.38 -6.38 -6.41
C LEU A 42 -4.57 -5.19 -7.00
N ARG A 43 -3.31 -5.46 -7.37
CA ARG A 43 -2.44 -4.53 -8.09
C ARG A 43 -2.69 -4.63 -9.59
N ARG A 44 -2.85 -3.50 -10.26
CA ARG A 44 -2.91 -3.41 -11.72
C ARG A 44 -1.51 -3.26 -12.28
N THR A 45 -1.09 -4.15 -13.17
CA THR A 45 0.12 -3.94 -13.97
C THR A 45 -0.16 -2.98 -15.13
N TYR A 46 0.87 -2.35 -15.69
CA TYR A 46 0.74 -1.44 -16.81
C TYR A 46 1.58 -1.92 -17.98
N VAL A 47 0.95 -2.03 -19.16
CA VAL A 47 1.61 -2.49 -20.38
C VAL A 47 2.43 -1.32 -20.96
N PRO A 48 3.73 -1.49 -21.20
CA PRO A 48 4.55 -0.46 -21.82
C PRO A 48 3.97 0.00 -23.16
N SER A 49 3.90 1.32 -23.37
CA SER A 49 3.47 1.87 -24.66
C SER A 49 4.67 2.20 -25.54
N GLN A 50 4.50 2.18 -26.86
CA GLN A 50 5.56 2.57 -27.79
C GLN A 50 6.07 4.01 -27.54
N LYS A 51 5.19 4.90 -27.07
CA LYS A 51 5.47 6.33 -26.90
C LYS A 51 6.10 6.68 -25.55
N TYR A 52 5.65 6.04 -24.48
CA TYR A 52 6.05 6.39 -23.10
C TYR A 52 6.86 5.29 -22.42
N GLY A 53 7.02 4.12 -23.06
CA GLY A 53 7.66 2.97 -22.45
C GLY A 53 6.88 2.48 -21.24
N GLU A 54 7.63 1.95 -20.28
CA GLU A 54 7.12 1.47 -19.01
C GLU A 54 6.84 2.61 -18.04
N VAL A 55 5.70 2.58 -17.38
CA VAL A 55 5.22 3.63 -16.49
C VAL A 55 4.87 3.04 -15.14
N PHE A 56 5.23 3.76 -14.06
CA PHE A 56 4.96 3.36 -12.67
C PHE A 56 4.07 4.40 -11.98
N PRO A 57 2.74 4.32 -12.09
CA PRO A 57 1.85 5.35 -11.54
C PRO A 57 1.92 5.46 -10.01
N LEU A 58 2.27 4.36 -9.35
CA LEU A 58 2.36 4.28 -7.90
C LEU A 58 3.49 5.11 -7.28
N ILE A 59 4.37 5.78 -8.03
CA ILE A 59 5.41 6.63 -7.40
C ILE A 59 4.97 8.08 -7.12
N TYR A 60 3.76 8.45 -7.57
CA TYR A 60 3.18 9.80 -7.48
C TYR A 60 2.07 10.05 -6.41
N PRO A 61 1.41 9.06 -5.78
CA PRO A 61 0.32 9.31 -4.83
C PRO A 61 0.74 10.00 -3.53
N VAL A 62 1.98 9.81 -3.10
CA VAL A 62 2.51 10.44 -1.89
C VAL A 62 3.18 11.75 -2.27
N MET A 63 2.87 12.83 -1.54
CA MET A 63 3.60 14.08 -1.65
C MET A 63 4.72 14.09 -0.60
N VAL A 64 5.92 14.52 -1.00
CA VAL A 64 7.08 14.65 -0.12
C VAL A 64 7.58 16.08 -0.19
N CYS A 65 7.82 16.72 0.95
CA CYS A 65 8.51 18.00 1.00
C CYS A 65 10.01 17.77 0.75
N PRO A 66 10.62 18.39 -0.28
CA PRO A 66 12.05 18.22 -0.55
C PRO A 66 12.96 18.84 0.52
N ALA A 67 12.44 19.76 1.35
CA ALA A 67 13.21 20.41 2.40
C ALA A 67 13.30 19.58 3.69
N CYS A 68 12.18 19.09 4.22
CA CYS A 68 12.13 18.41 5.53
C CYS A 68 11.70 16.93 5.48
N TYR A 69 11.49 16.39 4.27
CA TYR A 69 11.10 15.00 4.02
C TYR A 69 9.80 14.58 4.75
N TYR A 70 8.96 15.55 5.12
CA TYR A 70 7.58 15.28 5.49
C TYR A 70 6.85 14.69 4.29
N ALA A 71 6.17 13.56 4.50
CA ALA A 71 5.46 12.86 3.46
C ALA A 71 4.06 12.42 3.93
N ALA A 72 3.08 12.57 3.05
CA ALA A 72 1.71 12.10 3.28
C ALA A 72 1.01 11.92 1.93
N PHE A 73 -0.11 11.18 1.91
CA PHE A 73 -0.98 11.18 0.74
C PHE A 73 -1.47 12.59 0.44
N GLN A 74 -1.70 12.91 -0.84
CA GLN A 74 -2.05 14.26 -1.26
C GLN A 74 -3.27 14.85 -0.53
N ALA A 75 -4.26 14.02 -0.19
CA ALA A 75 -5.45 14.42 0.55
C ALA A 75 -5.17 14.88 1.99
N ASP A 76 -4.09 14.39 2.60
CA ASP A 76 -3.73 14.67 3.98
C ASP A 76 -2.57 15.67 4.11
N PHE A 77 -1.83 15.91 3.03
CA PHE A 77 -0.55 16.61 3.10
C PHE A 77 -0.67 18.00 3.74
N LEU A 78 -1.67 18.78 3.30
CA LEU A 78 -1.92 20.14 3.79
C LEU A 78 -2.78 20.20 5.07
N THR A 79 -3.32 19.07 5.52
CA THR A 79 -4.27 18.99 6.64
C THR A 79 -3.69 18.28 7.85
N VAL A 80 -2.37 18.13 7.89
CA VAL A 80 -1.66 17.58 9.05
C VAL A 80 -1.98 18.38 10.32
N PRO A 81 -2.37 17.71 11.43
CA PRO A 81 -2.63 18.41 12.68
C PRO A 81 -1.37 19.07 13.26
N PRO A 82 -1.46 20.24 13.92
CA PRO A 82 -0.30 20.96 14.44
C PRO A 82 0.61 20.11 15.34
N GLN A 83 0.04 19.34 16.26
CA GLN A 83 0.80 18.47 17.16
C GLN A 83 1.59 17.39 16.40
N ALA A 84 0.99 16.84 15.34
CA ALA A 84 1.67 15.88 14.47
C ALA A 84 2.78 16.58 13.66
N ALA A 85 2.51 17.79 13.14
CA ALA A 85 3.48 18.59 12.40
C ALA A 85 4.72 18.93 13.26
N ASP A 86 4.53 19.32 14.53
CA ASP A 86 5.63 19.62 15.46
C ASP A 86 6.52 18.39 15.71
N THR A 87 5.89 17.23 15.93
CA THR A 87 6.61 15.95 16.14
C THR A 87 7.34 15.51 14.88
N ILE A 88 6.69 15.63 13.71
CA ILE A 88 7.32 15.35 12.43
C ILE A 88 8.48 16.33 12.21
N ARG A 89 8.37 17.59 12.58
CA ARG A 89 9.48 18.54 12.44
C ARG A 89 10.66 18.16 13.33
N SER A 90 10.43 17.79 14.58
CA SER A 90 11.50 17.43 15.52
C SER A 90 12.26 16.16 15.11
N GLU A 91 11.61 15.26 14.37
CA GLU A 91 12.21 14.02 13.88
C GLU A 91 12.82 14.10 12.46
N GLU A 92 12.93 15.30 11.88
CA GLU A 92 13.43 15.52 10.51
C GLU A 92 14.76 14.79 10.22
N GLN A 93 15.78 15.06 11.02
CA GLN A 93 17.12 14.51 10.80
C GLN A 93 17.15 12.99 10.91
N ARG A 94 16.35 12.42 11.81
CA ARG A 94 16.19 10.97 11.95
C ARG A 94 15.60 10.37 10.68
N ARG A 95 14.48 10.93 10.19
CA ARG A 95 13.83 10.42 8.96
C ARG A 95 14.73 10.52 7.73
N ILE A 96 15.46 11.62 7.58
CA ILE A 96 16.42 11.80 6.47
C ILE A 96 17.58 10.81 6.60
N GLY A 97 18.08 10.57 7.81
CA GLY A 97 19.10 9.56 8.07
C GLY A 97 18.62 8.16 7.69
N ASP A 98 17.44 7.76 8.16
CA ASP A 98 16.87 6.43 7.94
C ASP A 98 16.65 6.13 6.44
N THR A 99 16.21 7.11 5.64
CA THR A 99 16.05 6.90 4.19
C THR A 99 17.39 6.73 3.48
N ARG A 100 18.41 7.49 3.87
CA ARG A 100 19.75 7.45 3.25
C ARG A 100 20.50 6.15 3.53
N LEU A 101 20.16 5.43 4.59
CA LEU A 101 20.71 4.09 4.87
C LEU A 101 20.31 3.06 3.80
N ILE A 102 19.19 3.28 3.11
CA ILE A 102 18.60 2.34 2.17
C ILE A 102 18.71 2.85 0.72
N LEU A 103 18.57 4.17 0.52
CA LEU A 103 18.53 4.83 -0.78
C LEU A 103 19.45 6.05 -0.76
N SER A 104 20.61 5.96 -1.41
CA SER A 104 21.71 6.91 -1.24
C SER A 104 21.54 8.24 -2.01
N SER A 105 20.71 8.26 -3.05
CA SER A 105 20.70 9.36 -4.05
C SER A 105 19.30 9.92 -4.30
N LEU A 106 18.55 10.20 -3.22
CA LEU A 106 17.18 10.72 -3.32
C LEU A 106 17.13 12.21 -3.67
N ASP A 107 16.37 12.55 -4.71
CA ASP A 107 16.03 13.93 -5.05
C ASP A 107 14.51 14.11 -5.26
N PHE A 108 13.87 14.82 -4.33
CA PHE A 108 12.45 15.15 -4.40
C PHE A 108 12.16 16.51 -5.07
N SER A 109 13.20 17.23 -5.52
CA SER A 109 13.06 18.48 -6.26
C SER A 109 12.96 18.28 -7.78
N GLY A 110 13.53 17.17 -8.28
CA GLY A 110 13.46 16.74 -9.68
C GLY A 110 12.35 15.72 -9.97
N PRO A 111 12.24 15.26 -11.24
CA PRO A 111 11.34 14.18 -11.62
C PRO A 111 11.64 12.88 -10.88
N ARG A 112 10.61 12.24 -10.33
CA ARG A 112 10.78 11.05 -9.48
C ARG A 112 11.08 9.79 -10.28
N GLY A 113 11.99 8.99 -9.75
CA GLY A 113 12.20 7.60 -10.12
C GLY A 113 11.54 6.62 -9.15
N LEU A 114 11.87 5.35 -9.33
CA LEU A 114 11.42 4.27 -8.45
C LEU A 114 11.99 4.41 -7.02
N GLU A 115 13.21 4.94 -6.86
CA GLU A 115 13.82 5.16 -5.55
C GLU A 115 13.04 6.21 -4.76
N GLU A 116 12.76 7.37 -5.35
CA GLU A 116 11.91 8.41 -4.76
C GLU A 116 10.51 7.87 -4.46
N GLY A 117 9.96 7.06 -5.38
CA GLY A 117 8.69 6.37 -5.18
C GLY A 117 8.69 5.48 -3.93
N CYS A 118 9.69 4.63 -3.78
CA CYS A 118 9.84 3.75 -2.62
C CYS A 118 10.05 4.56 -1.32
N ALA A 119 10.97 5.52 -1.36
CA ALA A 119 11.26 6.41 -0.24
C ALA A 119 10.02 7.18 0.22
N SER A 120 9.18 7.64 -0.71
CA SER A 120 7.95 8.37 -0.39
C SER A 120 7.02 7.55 0.50
N TYR A 121 6.84 6.26 0.23
CA TYR A 121 6.01 5.38 1.04
C TYR A 121 6.61 5.08 2.41
N PHE A 122 7.92 4.88 2.48
CA PHE A 122 8.62 4.74 3.76
C PHE A 122 8.44 5.99 4.63
N LEU A 123 8.69 7.17 4.07
CA LEU A 123 8.53 8.45 4.75
C LEU A 123 7.09 8.68 5.20
N ALA A 124 6.12 8.39 4.34
CA ALA A 124 4.70 8.53 4.67
C ALA A 124 4.30 7.59 5.82
N ALA A 125 4.75 6.33 5.80
CA ALA A 125 4.49 5.39 6.88
C ALA A 125 5.09 5.84 8.23
N SER A 126 6.22 6.55 8.20
CA SER A 126 6.82 7.18 9.39
C SER A 126 6.03 8.42 9.84
N CYS A 127 5.60 9.27 8.91
CA CYS A 127 4.82 10.47 9.27
C CYS A 127 3.43 10.13 9.83
N TYR A 128 2.73 9.15 9.23
CA TYR A 128 1.41 8.70 9.71
C TYR A 128 1.45 8.07 11.11
N GLU A 129 2.62 7.69 11.64
CA GLU A 129 2.74 7.24 13.03
C GLU A 129 2.26 8.31 14.03
N HIS A 130 2.40 9.59 13.65
CA HIS A 130 2.06 10.73 14.50
C HIS A 130 0.66 11.30 14.21
N PHE A 131 -0.05 10.77 13.21
CA PHE A 131 -1.39 11.25 12.85
C PHE A 131 -2.44 10.69 13.83
N PRO A 132 -3.50 11.46 14.16
CA PRO A 132 -4.57 10.97 15.01
C PRO A 132 -5.45 9.95 14.27
N LYS A 133 -6.16 9.14 15.05
CA LYS A 133 -7.00 8.03 14.58
C LYS A 133 -8.03 8.40 13.50
N ASP A 134 -8.49 9.65 13.46
CA ASP A 134 -9.48 10.13 12.50
C ASP A 134 -8.96 10.16 11.05
N PHE A 135 -7.63 10.06 10.87
CA PHE A 135 -6.98 9.94 9.57
C PHE A 135 -6.74 8.49 9.14
N SER A 136 -7.17 7.49 9.91
CA SER A 136 -6.88 6.07 9.66
C SER A 136 -5.37 5.76 9.53
N PRO A 137 -4.51 6.25 10.44
CA PRO A 137 -3.05 6.15 10.32
C PRO A 137 -2.57 4.70 10.23
N THR A 138 -3.15 3.77 10.99
CA THR A 138 -2.73 2.36 10.97
C THR A 138 -2.94 1.75 9.59
N PHE A 139 -4.11 1.99 8.98
CA PHE A 139 -4.37 1.53 7.62
C PHE A 139 -3.45 2.20 6.59
N LYS A 140 -3.28 3.53 6.64
CA LYS A 140 -2.43 4.26 5.69
C LYS A 140 -0.97 3.83 5.77
N ARG A 141 -0.46 3.49 6.96
CA ARG A 141 0.86 2.85 7.14
C ARG A 141 0.94 1.48 6.47
N GLY A 142 -0.10 0.66 6.60
CA GLY A 142 -0.21 -0.63 5.91
C GLY A 142 -0.22 -0.49 4.40
N LEU A 143 -1.02 0.45 3.88
CA LEU A 143 -1.08 0.77 2.45
C LEU A 143 0.27 1.26 1.91
N CYS A 144 0.96 2.14 2.66
CA CYS A 144 2.30 2.57 2.30
C CYS A 144 3.29 1.39 2.26
N CYS A 145 3.26 0.50 3.25
CA CYS A 145 4.12 -0.68 3.25
C CYS A 145 3.82 -1.60 2.07
N LEU A 146 2.55 -1.85 1.75
CA LEU A 146 2.18 -2.68 0.59
C LEU A 146 2.70 -2.09 -0.72
N ARG A 147 2.50 -0.79 -0.93
CA ARG A 147 2.96 -0.09 -2.14
C ARG A 147 4.49 0.04 -2.19
N ALA A 148 5.16 0.20 -1.05
CA ALA A 148 6.62 0.16 -0.98
C ALA A 148 7.15 -1.22 -1.40
N ALA A 149 6.51 -2.31 -0.98
CA ALA A 149 6.88 -3.66 -1.40
C ALA A 149 6.78 -3.82 -2.93
N TRP A 150 5.68 -3.34 -3.53
CA TRP A 150 5.50 -3.33 -4.98
C TRP A 150 6.55 -2.55 -5.75
N VAL A 151 6.88 -1.35 -5.28
CA VAL A 151 7.93 -0.53 -5.90
C VAL A 151 9.31 -1.16 -5.72
N CYS A 152 9.58 -1.79 -4.57
CA CYS A 152 10.80 -2.57 -4.36
C CYS A 152 10.87 -3.76 -5.32
N SER A 153 9.76 -4.46 -5.58
CA SER A 153 9.74 -5.54 -6.58
C SER A 153 10.00 -5.03 -8.00
N ASP A 154 9.51 -3.83 -8.35
CA ASP A 154 9.84 -3.18 -9.62
C ASP A 154 11.32 -2.78 -9.71
N LEU A 155 11.88 -2.27 -8.61
CA LEU A 155 13.30 -1.95 -8.48
C LEU A 155 14.15 -3.21 -8.67
N HIS A 156 13.83 -4.30 -7.97
CA HIS A 156 14.54 -5.57 -8.08
C HIS A 156 14.49 -6.12 -9.50
N ARG A 157 13.34 -6.07 -10.17
CA ARG A 157 13.24 -6.50 -11.57
C ARG A 157 14.18 -5.72 -12.50
N LYS A 158 14.43 -4.44 -12.23
CA LYS A 158 15.36 -3.61 -13.02
C LYS A 158 16.81 -3.74 -12.56
N ARG A 159 17.02 -3.99 -11.27
CA ARG A 159 18.32 -4.07 -10.59
C ARG A 159 18.31 -5.25 -9.61
N PRO A 160 18.47 -6.49 -10.12
CA PRO A 160 18.34 -7.69 -9.29
C PRO A 160 19.39 -7.77 -8.18
N ASP A 161 20.59 -7.26 -8.43
CA ASP A 161 21.75 -7.39 -7.53
C ASP A 161 21.75 -6.39 -6.35
N ASP A 162 20.82 -5.43 -6.35
CA ASP A 162 20.72 -4.38 -5.32
C ASP A 162 19.92 -4.83 -4.08
N ASN A 163 19.50 -6.10 -4.00
CA ASN A 163 18.76 -6.70 -2.87
C ASN A 163 17.39 -6.06 -2.56
N TYR A 164 16.75 -5.45 -3.55
CA TYR A 164 15.41 -4.87 -3.38
C TYR A 164 14.31 -5.91 -3.11
N ASP A 165 14.52 -7.18 -3.45
CA ASP A 165 13.64 -8.30 -3.07
C ASP A 165 13.60 -8.50 -1.54
N TYR A 166 14.74 -8.38 -0.87
CA TYR A 166 14.80 -8.42 0.59
C TYR A 166 13.99 -7.28 1.21
N LEU A 167 14.17 -6.05 0.72
CA LEU A 167 13.39 -4.89 1.17
C LEU A 167 11.89 -5.07 0.90
N SER A 168 11.54 -5.59 -0.29
CA SER A 168 10.16 -5.93 -0.64
C SER A 168 9.55 -6.89 0.39
N SER A 169 10.28 -7.95 0.77
CA SER A 169 9.83 -8.92 1.77
C SER A 169 9.59 -8.30 3.16
N LEU A 170 10.43 -7.35 3.57
CA LEU A 170 10.27 -6.63 4.85
C LEU A 170 9.02 -5.75 4.83
N PHE A 171 8.79 -5.05 3.71
CA PHE A 171 7.61 -4.21 3.54
C PHE A 171 6.32 -5.04 3.48
N TYR A 172 6.31 -6.20 2.83
CA TYR A 172 5.15 -7.11 2.89
C TYR A 172 4.84 -7.59 4.31
N ARG A 173 5.86 -7.92 5.10
CA ARG A 173 5.66 -8.30 6.52
C ARG A 173 5.09 -7.15 7.36
N LYS A 174 5.54 -5.91 7.12
CA LYS A 174 4.97 -4.72 7.76
C LYS A 174 3.54 -4.45 7.29
N ALA A 175 3.26 -4.60 6.00
CA ALA A 175 1.92 -4.47 5.43
C ALA A 175 0.96 -5.47 6.11
N ARG A 176 1.35 -6.75 6.19
CA ARG A 176 0.60 -7.79 6.91
C ARG A 176 0.24 -7.35 8.32
N PHE A 177 1.23 -6.88 9.09
CA PHE A 177 1.00 -6.41 10.46
C PHE A 177 -0.02 -5.25 10.51
N PHE A 178 0.17 -4.21 9.71
CA PHE A 178 -0.68 -3.02 9.75
C PHE A 178 -2.09 -3.28 9.23
N TYR A 179 -2.28 -4.09 8.18
CA TYR A 179 -3.61 -4.49 7.70
C TYR A 179 -4.36 -5.30 8.77
N ALA A 180 -3.70 -6.29 9.38
CA ALA A 180 -4.30 -7.07 10.46
C ALA A 180 -4.65 -6.20 11.68
N ASN A 181 -3.80 -5.22 12.00
CA ASN A 181 -4.03 -4.29 13.11
C ASN A 181 -5.16 -3.30 12.79
N SER A 182 -5.23 -2.75 11.58
CA SER A 182 -6.28 -1.80 11.19
C SER A 182 -7.66 -2.44 11.24
N VAL A 183 -7.80 -3.69 10.77
CA VAL A 183 -9.05 -4.45 10.90
C VAL A 183 -9.40 -4.69 12.37
N ALA A 184 -8.42 -5.01 13.21
CA ALA A 184 -8.65 -5.25 14.64
C ALA A 184 -9.04 -3.96 15.40
N LEU A 185 -8.50 -2.80 15.01
CA LEU A 185 -8.84 -1.51 15.59
C LEU A 185 -10.23 -1.03 15.17
N GLU A 186 -10.59 -1.22 13.88
CA GLU A 186 -11.94 -0.94 13.35
C GLU A 186 -12.99 -1.76 14.11
N GLN A 187 -12.77 -3.07 14.26
CA GLN A 187 -13.69 -3.96 14.99
C GLN A 187 -13.87 -3.60 16.47
N LYS A 188 -12.86 -2.96 17.08
CA LYS A 188 -12.89 -2.50 18.48
C LYS A 188 -13.38 -1.05 18.60
N GLY A 189 -13.72 -0.38 17.50
CA GLY A 189 -14.10 1.04 17.48
C GLY A 189 -12.97 1.99 17.93
N LYS A 190 -11.71 1.55 17.86
CA LYS A 190 -10.55 2.33 18.34
C LYS A 190 -9.97 3.27 17.29
N GLU A 191 -10.01 2.87 16.02
CA GLU A 191 -9.59 3.65 14.86
C GLU A 191 -10.54 3.32 13.71
N THR A 192 -11.05 4.33 13.01
CA THR A 192 -11.92 4.11 11.85
C THR A 192 -11.12 4.04 10.56
N LEU A 193 -11.58 3.25 9.58
CA LEU A 193 -11.09 3.24 8.20
C LEU A 193 -11.69 4.35 7.33
N SER A 194 -12.76 5.01 7.79
CA SER A 194 -13.43 6.08 7.04
C SER A 194 -12.58 7.34 6.83
N GLY A 195 -11.51 7.51 7.61
CA GLY A 195 -10.51 8.56 7.41
C GLY A 195 -9.63 8.36 6.17
N ALA A 196 -9.75 7.22 5.50
CA ALA A 196 -9.17 6.96 4.18
C ALA A 196 -10.28 7.00 3.11
N PRO A 197 -10.29 7.99 2.19
CA PRO A 197 -11.33 8.09 1.17
C PRO A 197 -11.29 6.95 0.14
N ASN A 198 -10.13 6.30 0.00
CA ASN A 198 -9.93 5.15 -0.87
C ASN A 198 -9.29 4.00 -0.05
N LEU A 199 -9.95 2.85 -0.04
CA LEU A 199 -9.50 1.63 0.64
C LEU A 199 -8.89 0.59 -0.33
N GLY A 200 -8.82 0.92 -1.62
CA GLY A 200 -8.14 0.11 -2.63
C GLY A 200 -6.62 0.18 -2.49
N PRO A 201 -5.92 -0.95 -2.71
CA PRO A 201 -4.46 -0.97 -2.59
C PRO A 201 -3.77 -0.33 -3.80
N ASP A 202 -4.40 -0.32 -4.98
CA ASP A 202 -3.92 0.34 -6.19
C ASP A 202 -4.67 1.66 -6.45
N LEU A 203 -4.34 2.35 -7.55
CA LEU A 203 -5.01 3.55 -8.06
C LEU A 203 -6.21 3.22 -8.96
N ASP A 204 -6.35 1.97 -9.40
CA ASP A 204 -7.38 1.51 -10.33
C ASP A 204 -8.78 1.50 -9.71
N LYS A 205 -8.97 0.72 -8.63
CA LYS A 205 -10.29 0.49 -8.05
C LYS A 205 -10.29 0.54 -6.53
N ASN A 206 -11.29 1.21 -5.97
CA ASN A 206 -11.62 1.14 -4.55
C ASN A 206 -12.46 -0.11 -4.29
N TYR A 207 -11.89 -1.08 -3.59
CA TYR A 207 -12.57 -2.33 -3.21
C TYR A 207 -13.26 -2.23 -1.84
N GLY A 208 -13.26 -1.03 -1.24
CA GLY A 208 -13.88 -0.79 0.06
C GLY A 208 -13.28 -1.66 1.17
N TYR A 209 -14.08 -1.90 2.21
CA TYR A 209 -13.69 -2.74 3.33
C TYR A 209 -13.40 -4.20 2.94
N ASP A 210 -14.11 -4.73 1.94
CA ASP A 210 -13.86 -6.08 1.41
C ASP A 210 -12.43 -6.21 0.86
N GLY A 211 -11.91 -5.17 0.19
CA GLY A 211 -10.51 -5.11 -0.23
C GLY A 211 -9.53 -5.19 0.94
N VAL A 212 -9.83 -4.51 2.04
CA VAL A 212 -9.01 -4.54 3.26
C VAL A 212 -9.01 -5.93 3.90
N LEU A 213 -10.18 -6.57 3.99
CA LEU A 213 -10.30 -7.94 4.50
C LEU A 213 -9.55 -8.93 3.61
N TYR A 214 -9.74 -8.85 2.30
CA TYR A 214 -9.04 -9.67 1.33
C TYR A 214 -7.54 -9.59 1.49
N LEU A 215 -6.96 -8.39 1.47
CA LEU A 215 -5.53 -8.21 1.63
C LEU A 215 -5.04 -8.65 3.01
N THR A 216 -5.84 -8.48 4.06
CA THR A 216 -5.48 -8.98 5.40
C THR A 216 -5.30 -10.49 5.38
N GLY A 217 -6.24 -11.23 4.77
CA GLY A 217 -6.14 -12.68 4.63
C GLY A 217 -5.02 -13.13 3.69
N TYR A 218 -4.91 -12.49 2.52
CA TYR A 218 -3.87 -12.77 1.53
C TYR A 218 -2.47 -12.57 2.11
N LEU A 219 -2.22 -11.44 2.78
CA LEU A 219 -0.91 -11.13 3.37
C LEU A 219 -0.56 -12.07 4.52
N GLU A 220 -1.55 -12.50 5.32
CA GLU A 220 -1.35 -13.52 6.36
C GLU A 220 -0.95 -14.87 5.74
N TYR A 221 -1.61 -15.26 4.66
CA TYR A 221 -1.32 -16.49 3.94
C TYR A 221 0.06 -16.47 3.27
N LYS A 222 0.41 -15.44 2.50
CA LYS A 222 1.68 -15.39 1.77
C LYS A 222 2.89 -15.02 2.64
N TYR A 223 2.69 -14.16 3.65
CA TYR A 223 3.80 -13.56 4.43
C TYR A 223 3.71 -13.81 5.94
N GLY A 224 2.83 -14.72 6.37
CA GLY A 224 2.74 -15.21 7.75
C GLY A 224 3.90 -16.13 8.15
N PRO A 225 3.88 -16.63 9.41
CA PRO A 225 4.89 -17.57 9.89
C PRO A 225 4.90 -18.84 9.03
N ALA A 226 6.05 -19.21 8.45
CA ALA A 226 6.18 -20.39 7.59
C ALA A 226 7.00 -21.54 8.20
N LYS A 227 7.92 -21.23 9.13
CA LYS A 227 8.86 -22.21 9.71
C LYS A 227 8.28 -22.97 10.92
N ASP A 228 7.35 -22.35 11.63
CA ASP A 228 6.73 -22.89 12.84
C ASP A 228 5.35 -23.44 12.47
N GLN A 229 5.24 -24.77 12.36
CA GLN A 229 4.04 -25.45 11.85
C GLN A 229 2.79 -25.17 12.69
N PRO A 230 2.82 -25.25 14.04
CA PRO A 230 1.70 -24.82 14.87
C PRO A 230 1.27 -23.37 14.60
N LYS A 231 2.21 -22.43 14.51
CA LYS A 231 1.88 -21.02 14.20
C LYS A 231 1.37 -20.84 12.78
N ARG A 232 1.90 -21.58 11.81
CA ARG A 232 1.45 -21.56 10.41
C ARG A 232 -0.01 -21.98 10.33
N ARG A 233 -0.38 -23.10 10.96
CA ARG A 233 -1.76 -23.58 10.97
C ARG A 233 -2.74 -22.54 11.53
N VAL A 234 -2.42 -21.94 12.69
CA VAL A 234 -3.26 -20.88 13.28
C VAL A 234 -3.37 -19.65 12.36
N ALA A 235 -2.27 -19.26 11.71
CA ALA A 235 -2.27 -18.16 10.74
C ALA A 235 -3.14 -18.47 9.52
N LEU A 236 -3.04 -19.67 8.96
CA LEU A 236 -3.85 -20.15 7.84
C LEU A 236 -5.34 -20.21 8.18
N GLU A 237 -5.71 -20.78 9.34
CA GLU A 237 -7.11 -20.83 9.81
C GLU A 237 -7.70 -19.42 9.99
N ARG A 238 -6.88 -18.46 10.46
CA ARG A 238 -7.30 -17.05 10.54
C ARG A 238 -7.45 -16.43 9.15
N ALA A 239 -6.48 -16.64 8.25
CA ALA A 239 -6.52 -16.14 6.88
C ALA A 239 -7.74 -16.68 6.12
N LYS A 240 -7.98 -17.99 6.18
CA LYS A 240 -9.14 -18.69 5.59
C LYS A 240 -10.45 -18.06 6.04
N ARG A 241 -10.64 -17.90 7.35
CA ARG A 241 -11.84 -17.25 7.92
C ARG A 241 -11.99 -15.79 7.50
N THR A 242 -10.90 -15.04 7.39
CA THR A 242 -10.96 -13.64 6.94
C THR A 242 -11.35 -13.54 5.46
N VAL A 243 -10.80 -14.38 4.59
CA VAL A 243 -11.12 -14.40 3.16
C VAL A 243 -12.55 -14.90 2.92
N ALA A 244 -13.00 -15.91 3.67
CA ALA A 244 -14.36 -16.45 3.56
C ALA A 244 -15.46 -15.39 3.75
N LYS A 245 -15.23 -14.38 4.60
CA LYS A 245 -16.17 -13.26 4.83
C LYS A 245 -16.50 -12.45 3.57
N ILE A 246 -15.67 -12.55 2.53
CA ILE A 246 -15.86 -11.81 1.28
C ILE A 246 -17.01 -12.45 0.47
N PHE A 247 -17.14 -13.78 0.52
CA PHE A 247 -18.10 -14.56 -0.28
C PHE A 247 -19.10 -15.40 0.54
N GLY A 248 -19.02 -15.45 1.88
CA GLY A 248 -19.92 -16.22 2.76
C GLY A 248 -20.17 -15.58 4.14
N MET A 249 -21.41 -15.72 4.63
CA MET A 249 -22.08 -15.02 5.76
C MET A 249 -22.59 -13.59 5.46
N GLY A 250 -23.53 -13.47 4.51
CA GLY A 250 -24.32 -12.27 4.25
C GLY A 250 -24.76 -12.19 2.79
N LYS A 251 -25.95 -11.61 2.51
CA LYS A 251 -26.49 -11.40 1.16
C LYS A 251 -25.37 -10.97 0.22
N ALA A 252 -25.09 -11.77 -0.81
CA ALA A 252 -24.24 -11.37 -1.92
C ALA A 252 -24.75 -10.01 -2.42
N SER A 253 -24.05 -8.92 -2.09
CA SER A 253 -24.44 -7.64 -2.65
C SER A 253 -24.16 -7.74 -4.14
N LYS A 254 -25.19 -7.47 -4.95
CA LYS A 254 -25.10 -7.53 -6.43
C LYS A 254 -24.00 -6.62 -7.00
N ASP A 255 -23.39 -5.79 -6.16
CA ASP A 255 -22.42 -4.75 -6.51
C ASP A 255 -20.95 -5.14 -6.21
N LYS A 256 -20.66 -6.33 -5.66
CA LYS A 256 -19.27 -6.75 -5.42
C LYS A 256 -18.54 -7.00 -6.73
N PRO A 257 -17.32 -6.44 -6.94
CA PRO A 257 -16.55 -6.70 -8.15
C PRO A 257 -16.21 -8.19 -8.31
N ALA A 258 -16.50 -8.79 -9.47
CA ALA A 258 -16.18 -10.20 -9.73
C ALA A 258 -14.71 -10.54 -9.43
N ALA A 259 -13.79 -9.67 -9.83
CA ALA A 259 -12.35 -9.91 -9.68
C ALA A 259 -11.89 -10.10 -8.22
N ILE A 260 -12.52 -9.45 -7.22
CA ILE A 260 -12.15 -9.70 -5.81
C ILE A 260 -12.79 -11.00 -5.29
N LEU A 261 -13.96 -11.38 -5.81
CA LEU A 261 -14.61 -12.64 -5.45
C LEU A 261 -13.83 -13.84 -5.99
N ASP A 262 -13.39 -13.78 -7.24
CA ASP A 262 -12.60 -14.84 -7.88
C ASP A 262 -11.26 -15.01 -7.15
N ASN A 263 -10.52 -13.92 -6.96
CA ASN A 263 -9.29 -13.94 -6.17
C ASN A 263 -9.49 -14.46 -4.74
N ALA A 264 -10.59 -14.11 -4.08
CA ALA A 264 -10.89 -14.59 -2.74
C ALA A 264 -11.15 -16.11 -2.70
N ARG A 265 -11.85 -16.64 -3.70
CA ARG A 265 -12.07 -18.10 -3.83
C ARG A 265 -10.76 -18.83 -4.09
N ASP A 266 -9.94 -18.35 -5.02
CA ASP A 266 -8.64 -18.93 -5.32
C ASP A 266 -7.75 -19.01 -4.07
N VAL A 267 -7.66 -17.91 -3.31
CA VAL A 267 -6.87 -17.86 -2.08
C VAL A 267 -7.45 -18.78 -1.00
N TYR A 268 -8.77 -18.87 -0.88
CA TYR A 268 -9.42 -19.78 0.06
C TYR A 268 -9.12 -21.24 -0.25
N ASP A 269 -9.17 -21.62 -1.53
CA ASP A 269 -8.88 -22.98 -2.00
C ASP A 269 -7.40 -23.32 -1.81
N GLU A 270 -6.50 -22.38 -2.12
CA GLU A 270 -5.06 -22.51 -1.85
C GLU A 270 -4.78 -22.75 -0.37
N ILE A 271 -5.41 -22.00 0.54
CA ILE A 271 -5.26 -22.19 1.99
C ILE A 271 -5.85 -23.53 2.44
N THR A 272 -7.00 -23.92 1.90
CA THR A 272 -7.67 -25.20 2.23
C THR A 272 -6.79 -26.39 1.84
N ARG A 273 -6.15 -26.33 0.67
CA ARG A 273 -5.17 -27.32 0.24
C ARG A 273 -3.96 -27.37 1.17
N GLU A 274 -3.41 -26.22 1.57
CA GLU A 274 -2.27 -26.19 2.49
C GLU A 274 -2.63 -26.75 3.88
N LEU A 275 -3.87 -26.57 4.34
CA LEU A 275 -4.37 -27.16 5.59
C LEU A 275 -4.69 -28.66 5.49
N GLY A 276 -4.71 -29.24 4.28
CA GLY A 276 -5.09 -30.64 4.06
C GLY A 276 -6.60 -30.90 4.22
N GLU A 277 -7.43 -29.88 3.95
CA GLU A 277 -8.88 -29.88 4.18
C GLU A 277 -9.69 -30.07 2.86
N GLU A 278 -9.10 -30.64 1.81
CA GLU A 278 -9.70 -30.75 0.46
C GLU A 278 -11.03 -31.55 0.39
N HIS A 279 -11.49 -32.13 1.50
CA HIS A 279 -12.75 -32.87 1.64
C HIS A 279 -13.68 -32.35 2.75
N SER A 280 -13.40 -31.20 3.38
CA SER A 280 -14.34 -30.59 4.32
C SER A 280 -15.38 -29.77 3.56
N ASP A 281 -16.56 -30.34 3.35
CA ASP A 281 -17.69 -29.65 2.75
C ASP A 281 -18.08 -28.42 3.61
N PRO A 282 -18.04 -27.18 3.08
CA PRO A 282 -18.39 -25.99 3.84
C PRO A 282 -19.88 -25.95 4.25
N GLU A 283 -20.73 -26.81 3.69
CA GLU A 283 -22.14 -26.98 4.11
C GLU A 283 -22.33 -27.97 5.27
N ALA A 284 -21.29 -28.69 5.70
CA ALA A 284 -21.38 -29.69 6.78
C ALA A 284 -21.11 -29.13 8.19
N ALA A 285 -20.88 -27.81 8.32
CA ALA A 285 -20.67 -27.13 9.59
C ALA A 285 -21.92 -26.31 9.98
N GLU A 286 -23.04 -27.01 10.24
CA GLU A 286 -24.16 -26.50 11.04
C GLU A 286 -23.95 -26.78 12.53
#